data_AF-A0A432HYZ9-F1
#
_entry.id   AF-A0A432HYZ9-F1
#
_cell.length_a   1.000
_cell.length_b   1.000
_cell.length_c   1.000
_cell.angle_alpha   90.00
_cell.angle_beta   90.00
_cell.angle_gamma   90.00
#
_symmetry.space_group_name_H-M   'P 1'
#
loop_
_entity.id
_entity.type
_entity.pdbx_description
1 polymer ?
#
loop_
_entity_poly.entity_id
_entity_poly.type
_entity_poly.pdbx_seq_one_letter_code
_entity_poly.pdbx_strand_id
1 'polypeptide(L)'
;GDQDVNVADDKGYTALHGAALRGANPIVQFLVDKGADLLSETTEGWTPLRIADGVHYTGTVKRADHTADLLRQVMKARGVYSAEHERDVNSVAVVKPAEPK
;
A
#
# COMPACT_ATOMS: atom_id res chain seq x y z
N GLY A 1 -20.01 -16.60 0.06
CA GLY A 1 -18.63 -17.04 -0.18
C GLY A 1 -17.78 -15.81 -0.13
N ASP A 2 -17.25 -15.51 1.04
CA ASP A 2 -16.45 -14.31 1.29
C ASP A 2 -15.07 -14.51 0.66
N GLN A 3 -14.84 -13.84 -0.47
CA GLN A 3 -13.52 -13.80 -1.10
C GLN A 3 -12.66 -12.83 -0.30
N ASP A 4 -11.62 -13.35 0.34
CA ASP A 4 -10.64 -12.54 1.04
C ASP A 4 -9.88 -11.66 0.04
N VAL A 5 -9.97 -10.33 0.22
CA VAL A 5 -9.32 -9.34 -0.64
C VAL A 5 -7.82 -9.20 -0.34
N ASN A 6 -7.34 -9.84 0.72
CA ASN A 6 -5.94 -9.82 1.16
C ASN A 6 -5.13 -11.00 0.65
N VAL A 7 -5.71 -11.86 -0.19
CA VAL A 7 -4.95 -12.93 -0.86
C VAL A 7 -3.81 -12.32 -1.65
N ALA A 8 -2.61 -12.79 -1.37
CA ALA A 8 -1.38 -12.39 -2.03
C ALA A 8 -0.86 -13.51 -2.94
N ASP A 9 -0.14 -13.14 -4.00
CA ASP A 9 0.64 -14.09 -4.79
C ASP A 9 1.93 -14.54 -4.06
N ASP A 10 2.72 -15.40 -4.71
CA ASP A 10 3.98 -15.92 -4.15
C ASP A 10 5.02 -14.84 -3.84
N LYS A 11 4.82 -13.61 -4.33
CA LYS A 11 5.68 -12.45 -4.11
C LYS A 11 5.06 -11.45 -3.13
N GLY A 12 3.96 -11.79 -2.47
CA GLY A 12 3.26 -10.92 -1.53
C GLY A 12 2.43 -9.82 -2.21
N TYR A 13 2.21 -9.86 -3.53
CA TYR A 13 1.35 -8.89 -4.19
C TYR A 13 -0.12 -9.26 -3.98
N THR A 14 -0.83 -8.38 -3.28
CA THR A 14 -2.29 -8.40 -3.16
C THR A 14 -2.96 -7.65 -4.32
N ALA A 15 -4.28 -7.78 -4.44
CA ALA A 15 -5.07 -7.00 -5.40
C ALA A 15 -4.86 -5.48 -5.23
N LEU A 16 -4.63 -5.01 -4.00
CA LEU A 16 -4.42 -3.60 -3.69
C LEU A 16 -3.09 -3.07 -4.26
N HIS A 17 -2.04 -3.88 -4.26
CA HIS A 17 -0.76 -3.55 -4.91
C HIS A 17 -0.94 -3.35 -6.42
N GLY A 18 -1.69 -4.23 -7.07
CA GLY A 18 -1.98 -4.12 -8.50
C GLY A 18 -2.82 -2.89 -8.85
N ALA A 19 -3.82 -2.57 -8.01
CA ALA A 19 -4.65 -1.37 -8.18
C ALA A 19 -3.83 -0.08 -8.00
N ALA A 20 -2.93 -0.07 -7.01
CA ALA A 20 -1.99 1.03 -6.79
C ALA A 20 -1.04 1.25 -7.98
N LEU A 21 -0.45 0.18 -8.51
CA LEU A 21 0.46 0.24 -9.67
C LEU A 21 -0.24 0.81 -10.91
N ARG A 22 -1.51 0.47 -11.11
CA ARG A 22 -2.30 0.94 -12.25
C ARG A 22 -2.87 2.34 -12.07
N GLY A 23 -2.83 2.89 -10.85
CA GLY A 23 -3.50 4.15 -10.51
C GLY A 23 -5.03 4.06 -10.53
N ALA A 24 -5.59 2.88 -10.25
CA ALA A 24 -7.00 2.58 -10.43
C ALA A 24 -7.84 2.93 -9.18
N ASN A 25 -8.04 4.22 -8.92
CA ASN A 25 -8.75 4.72 -7.72
C ASN A 25 -10.10 4.03 -7.42
N PRO A 26 -10.99 3.76 -8.40
CA PRO A 26 -12.24 3.06 -8.10
C PRO A 26 -12.04 1.64 -7.55
N ILE A 27 -11.01 0.94 -8.02
CA ILE A 27 -10.67 -0.41 -7.55
C ILE A 27 -10.02 -0.33 -6.17
N VAL A 28 -9.14 0.66 -5.95
CA VAL A 28 -8.56 0.93 -4.62
C VAL A 28 -9.66 1.14 -3.60
N GLN A 29 -10.63 2.01 -3.86
CA GLN A 29 -11.73 2.27 -2.94
C GLN A 29 -12.57 1.02 -2.69
N PHE A 30 -12.89 0.25 -3.74
CA PHE A 30 -13.63 -1.00 -3.60
C PHE A 30 -12.91 -2.00 -2.68
N LEU A 31 -11.60 -2.19 -2.87
CA LEU A 31 -10.79 -3.10 -2.04
C LEU A 31 -10.70 -2.60 -0.60
N VAL A 32 -10.49 -1.30 -0.42
CA VAL A 32 -10.53 -0.64 0.90
C VAL A 32 -11.86 -0.96 1.59
N ASP A 33 -12.99 -0.71 0.95
CA ASP A 33 -14.33 -0.92 1.52
C ASP A 33 -14.59 -2.40 1.88
N LYS A 34 -13.91 -3.33 1.20
CA LYS A 34 -13.92 -4.77 1.49
C LYS A 34 -12.98 -5.20 2.61
N GLY A 35 -12.26 -4.27 3.24
CA GLY A 35 -11.35 -4.57 4.32
C GLY A 35 -9.95 -4.97 3.87
N ALA A 36 -9.51 -4.49 2.70
CA ALA A 36 -8.14 -4.68 2.27
C ALA A 36 -7.17 -4.09 3.30
N ASP A 37 -6.11 -4.86 3.59
CA ASP A 37 -4.98 -4.45 4.38
C ASP A 37 -4.12 -3.48 3.57
N LEU A 38 -3.99 -2.27 4.12
CA LEU A 38 -3.30 -1.16 3.48
C LEU A 38 -1.79 -1.18 3.76
N LEU A 39 -1.37 -1.98 4.74
CA LEU A 39 0.01 -2.12 5.20
C LEU A 39 0.67 -3.41 4.69
N SER A 40 -0.04 -4.26 3.94
CA SER A 40 0.53 -5.48 3.37
C SER A 40 1.79 -5.15 2.59
N GLU A 41 2.86 -5.91 2.85
CA GLU A 41 4.14 -5.75 2.17
C GLU A 41 4.38 -6.91 1.22
N THR A 42 4.92 -6.61 0.04
CA THR A 42 5.50 -7.62 -0.85
C THR A 42 6.76 -8.23 -0.22
N THR A 43 7.31 -9.28 -0.84
CA THR A 43 8.62 -9.85 -0.44
C THR A 43 9.76 -8.82 -0.49
N GLU A 44 9.59 -7.75 -1.28
CA GLU A 44 10.54 -6.63 -1.41
C GLU A 44 10.27 -5.49 -0.40
N GLY A 45 9.32 -5.67 0.53
CA GLY A 45 8.96 -4.66 1.54
C GLY A 45 8.19 -3.48 0.95
N TRP A 46 7.45 -3.69 -0.14
CA TRP A 46 6.67 -2.62 -0.77
C TRP A 46 5.22 -2.69 -0.34
N THR A 47 4.71 -1.58 0.18
CA THR A 47 3.28 -1.40 0.43
C THR A 47 2.56 -0.90 -0.83
N PRO A 48 1.23 -0.99 -0.91
CA PRO A 48 0.47 -0.38 -1.99
C PRO A 48 0.74 1.12 -2.14
N LEU A 49 0.91 1.84 -1.02
CA LEU A 49 1.28 3.26 -1.06
C LEU A 49 2.67 3.48 -1.69
N ARG A 50 3.67 2.67 -1.32
CA ARG A 50 5.01 2.71 -1.95
C ARG A 50 4.92 2.50 -3.46
N ILE A 51 4.07 1.57 -3.90
CA ILE A 51 3.81 1.31 -5.31
C ILE A 51 3.22 2.54 -6.00
N ALA A 52 2.21 3.16 -5.41
CA ALA A 52 1.59 4.37 -5.96
C ALA A 52 2.57 5.56 -6.00
N ASP A 53 3.47 5.68 -5.01
CA ASP A 53 4.49 6.71 -4.96
C ASP A 53 5.60 6.56 -6.01
N GLY A 54 5.65 5.40 -6.66
CA GLY A 54 6.58 5.07 -7.73
C GLY A 54 7.73 4.23 -7.22
N VAL A 55 7.71 2.94 -7.56
CA VAL A 55 8.86 2.04 -7.36
C VAL A 55 9.65 1.86 -8.64
N HIS A 56 10.96 1.84 -8.50
CA HIS A 56 11.92 1.71 -9.59
C HIS A 56 12.03 0.25 -10.02
N TYR A 57 11.19 -0.23 -10.94
CA TYR A 57 11.42 -1.57 -11.49
C TYR A 57 12.09 -1.62 -12.85
N THR A 58 12.10 -0.54 -13.64
CA THR A 58 12.64 -0.62 -15.02
C THR A 58 13.16 0.71 -15.58
N GLY A 59 13.69 1.60 -14.74
CA GLY A 59 14.24 2.89 -15.21
C GLY A 59 13.21 3.95 -15.61
N THR A 60 11.91 3.64 -15.54
CA THR A 60 10.80 4.59 -15.66
C THR A 60 10.02 4.60 -14.34
N VAL A 61 10.03 5.73 -13.65
CA VAL A 61 9.20 5.92 -12.45
C VAL A 61 7.84 6.42 -12.91
N LYS A 62 6.83 5.55 -12.88
CA LYS A 62 5.44 5.97 -13.05
C LYS A 62 4.80 6.13 -11.68
N ARG A 63 4.61 7.38 -11.26
CA ARG A 63 3.89 7.72 -10.04
C ARG A 63 2.40 7.78 -10.34
N ALA A 64 1.59 7.33 -9.39
CA ALA A 64 0.14 7.47 -9.39
C ALA A 64 -0.24 8.44 -8.26
N ASP A 65 0.11 9.72 -8.41
CA ASP A 65 0.01 10.73 -7.33
C ASP A 65 -1.39 10.77 -6.71
N HIS A 66 -2.44 10.80 -7.53
CA HIS A 66 -3.82 10.78 -7.05
C HIS A 66 -4.20 9.50 -6.29
N THR A 67 -3.57 8.37 -6.63
CA THR A 67 -3.79 7.10 -5.93
C THR A 67 -3.00 7.04 -4.64
N ALA A 68 -1.79 7.57 -4.62
CA ALA A 68 -1.00 7.71 -3.41
C ALA A 68 -1.72 8.62 -2.40
N ASP A 69 -2.28 9.74 -2.85
CA ASP A 69 -3.07 10.64 -2.00
C ASP A 69 -4.33 9.96 -1.45
N LEU A 70 -5.04 9.20 -2.28
CA LEU A 70 -6.18 8.40 -1.83
C LEU A 70 -5.77 7.40 -0.74
N LEU A 71 -4.70 6.62 -0.98
CA LEU A 71 -4.21 5.66 0.00
C LEU A 71 -3.80 6.35 1.30
N ARG A 72 -3.08 7.48 1.25
CA ARG A 72 -2.75 8.27 2.46
C ARG A 72 -4.00 8.72 3.21
N GLN A 73 -5.00 9.23 2.49
CA GLN A 73 -6.26 9.66 3.11
C GLN A 73 -6.96 8.51 3.81
N VAL A 74 -7.10 7.36 3.14
CA VAL A 74 -7.75 6.18 3.72
C VAL A 74 -6.95 5.65 4.91
N MET A 75 -5.64 5.53 4.79
CA MET A 75 -4.79 5.02 5.87
C MET A 75 -4.82 5.96 7.08
N LYS A 76 -4.83 7.28 6.87
CA LYS A 76 -5.02 8.27 7.93
C LYS A 76 -6.40 8.16 8.59
N ALA A 77 -7.46 7.99 7.79
CA ALA A 77 -8.81 7.81 8.29
C ALA A 77 -8.97 6.54 9.14
N ARG A 78 -8.18 5.49 8.85
CA ARG A 78 -8.10 4.27 9.65
C ARG A 78 -7.15 4.34 10.84
N GLY A 79 -6.41 5.44 10.99
CA GLY A 79 -5.40 5.59 12.04
C GLY A 79 -4.15 4.70 11.85
N VAL A 80 -3.95 4.13 10.66
CA VAL A 80 -2.81 3.23 10.36
C VAL A 80 -1.65 3.98 9.69
N TYR A 81 -1.78 5.29 9.48
CA TYR A 81 -0.75 6.15 8.88
C TYR A 81 -0.60 7.45 9.68
N SER A 82 0.58 7.63 10.28
CA SER A 82 0.95 8.81 11.07
C SER A 82 1.92 9.71 10.30
N ALA A 83 2.00 10.99 10.67
CA ALA A 83 2.91 11.98 10.09
C ALA A 83 4.41 11.63 10.20
N GLU A 84 4.77 10.64 11.02
CA GLU A 84 6.13 10.11 11.09
C GLU A 84 6.50 9.31 9.83
N HIS A 85 5.51 8.71 9.16
CA HIS A 85 5.67 8.00 7.89
C HIS A 85 5.89 8.95 6.69
N GLU A 86 5.40 10.20 6.78
CA GLU A 86 5.64 11.24 5.77
C GLU A 86 7.07 11.78 5.79
N ARG A 87 7.76 11.71 6.95
CA ARG A 87 9.15 12.16 7.08
C ARG A 87 10.15 11.20 6.45
N ASP A 88 9.71 9.99 6.15
CA ASP A 88 10.55 8.89 5.66
C ASP A 88 10.29 8.53 4.19
N VAL A 89 9.87 9.52 3.38
CA VAL A 89 9.79 9.38 1.91
C VAL A 89 11.16 9.18 1.24
N ASN A 90 12.24 9.12 2.03
CA ASN A 90 13.61 8.87 1.58
C ASN A 90 14.33 7.71 2.29
N SER A 91 13.73 7.03 3.27
CA SER A 91 14.29 5.80 3.85
C SER A 91 13.22 4.70 3.89
N VAL A 92 13.53 3.69 3.11
CA VAL A 92 12.85 2.41 3.09
C VAL A 92 12.91 1.82 4.50
N ALA A 93 11.76 1.61 5.17
CA ALA A 93 11.43 0.47 6.05
C ALA A 93 10.75 0.79 7.41
N VAL A 94 9.55 0.22 7.56
CA VAL A 94 9.16 -0.70 8.65
C VAL A 94 9.08 -0.15 10.08
N VAL A 95 7.85 0.01 10.57
CA VAL A 95 7.54 -0.19 11.99
C VAL A 95 6.96 -1.60 12.15
N LYS A 96 7.76 -2.56 12.62
CA LYS A 96 7.20 -3.79 13.19
C LYS A 96 6.54 -3.41 14.51
N PRO A 97 5.30 -3.84 14.80
CA PRO A 97 4.76 -3.71 16.14
C PRO A 97 5.65 -4.53 17.09
N ALA A 98 6.12 -3.91 18.18
CA ALA A 98 6.89 -4.57 19.21
C ALA A 98 6.03 -5.68 19.85
N GLU A 99 6.52 -6.91 19.85
CA GLU A 99 5.91 -7.99 20.64
C GLU A 99 6.04 -7.67 22.14
N PRO A 100 4.96 -7.79 22.92
CA PRO A 100 5.04 -7.67 24.37
C PRO A 100 5.76 -8.92 24.94
N LYS A 101 6.71 -8.70 25.86
CA LYS A 101 7.35 -9.74 26.66
C LYS A 101 6.41 -10.32 27.70
#